data_AF-A0AB39JKC8-F1
#
_entry.id   AF-A0AB39JKC8-F1
#
_cell.length_a   1.000
_cell.length_b   1.000
_cell.length_c   1.000
_cell.angle_alpha   90.00
_cell.angle_beta   90.00
_cell.angle_gamma   90.00
#
_symmetry.space_group_name_H-M   'P 1'
#
loop_
_entity.id
_entity.type
_entity.pdbx_description
1 polymer ?
#
loop_
_entity_poly.entity_id
_entity_poly.type
_entity_poly.pdbx_seq_one_letter_code
_entity_poly.pdbx_strand_id
1 'polypeptide(L)'
;MPKHADVLWFKTQFQPLITPRLAGLPFTVDFITAIACQETGHVWSVLRAKAMTTAHILALCVGDTLDADKGRSAFPRTKADLLAVPGGAAMFDLAHQALVDMAEHIPGFAAVAKKPNKFCHGFGMFQRDLQFFNVDPDYFLERRYEQFEATLGMCIEELKRGLKKLGFQGRSTLTNHELAAVAITYNTGGFNPKKGLRQGHFDGQHFYGEKIFDFILLAQSVALPGSTPALVAPAAGLALVPTPSPVEAQGDFFRVETREGMLRVRSEPSISDPPQANVIGHLPDGHPVRAVAKKAQGGFREVQTSLAGALLHGFVSQKFLVAAPDLDDIPVVAPAVSSPSTGVVAVLMPRKPGRVTRRADTAGAHSLNESGQPARQGTSPDELRGELAAIIKWLAVDSSAHKRYQPHSGLTFCNIYCHDYCHLAGVYLPRVWWTSKAVIALAKGNQVEPLIGDTIFEMRANDLFRWLRDFGADFGWRQTGTLSKLQQAANQGGIGLIVARRKEEGRSGHIVAVVPETPTFSARRDSAGEVIAPLQSQAGASNFSYGTGKANWWNGEQFAESAFWVHG
;
A
#
# COMPACT_ATOMS: atom_id res chain seq x y z
N MET A 1 -2.36 19.65 -1.14
CA MET A 1 -2.86 18.33 -1.59
C MET A 1 -4.32 18.23 -1.21
N PRO A 2 -5.22 17.81 -2.12
CA PRO A 2 -6.62 17.54 -1.81
C PRO A 2 -6.79 16.62 -0.60
N LYS A 3 -7.76 16.94 0.25
CA LYS A 3 -8.17 16.16 1.42
C LYS A 3 -9.58 15.63 1.26
N HIS A 4 -10.09 14.91 2.25
CA HIS A 4 -11.42 14.32 2.25
C HIS A 4 -12.54 15.31 1.83
N ALA A 5 -12.56 16.52 2.39
CA ALA A 5 -13.57 17.53 2.06
C ALA A 5 -13.49 18.02 0.61
N ASP A 6 -12.30 18.00 0.02
CA ASP A 6 -12.06 18.41 -1.36
C ASP A 6 -12.58 17.36 -2.34
N VAL A 7 -12.29 16.08 -2.05
CA VAL A 7 -12.86 14.93 -2.79
C VAL A 7 -14.40 14.91 -2.70
N LEU A 8 -14.95 15.18 -1.50
CA LEU A 8 -16.41 15.23 -1.33
C LEU A 8 -17.04 16.33 -2.18
N TRP A 9 -16.44 17.51 -2.21
CA TRP A 9 -16.88 18.60 -3.09
C TRP A 9 -16.82 18.19 -4.56
N PHE A 10 -15.70 17.62 -5.01
CA PHE A 10 -15.53 17.20 -6.40
C PHE A 10 -16.62 16.21 -6.82
N LYS A 11 -16.84 15.17 -6.01
CA LYS A 11 -17.90 14.17 -6.27
C LYS A 11 -19.28 14.82 -6.29
N THR A 12 -19.55 15.74 -5.37
CA THR A 12 -20.84 16.44 -5.30
C THR A 12 -21.13 17.22 -6.59
N GLN A 13 -20.11 17.87 -7.15
CA GLN A 13 -20.26 18.66 -8.37
C GLN A 13 -20.30 17.79 -9.63
N PHE A 14 -19.46 16.76 -9.71
CA PHE A 14 -19.11 16.16 -11.00
C PHE A 14 -19.46 14.67 -11.14
N GLN A 15 -19.75 13.95 -10.06
CA GLN A 15 -20.14 12.52 -10.16
C GLN A 15 -21.34 12.26 -11.08
N PRO A 16 -22.40 13.11 -11.10
CA PRO A 16 -23.51 12.94 -12.04
C PRO A 16 -23.10 13.06 -13.52
N LEU A 17 -22.06 13.85 -13.80
CA LEU A 17 -21.52 14.06 -15.16
C LEU A 17 -20.55 12.94 -15.56
N ILE A 18 -19.81 12.38 -14.59
CA ILE A 18 -18.84 11.31 -14.80
C ILE A 18 -19.56 9.97 -15.05
N THR A 19 -20.52 9.61 -14.20
CA THR A 19 -21.11 8.26 -14.15
C THR A 19 -21.60 7.76 -15.52
N PRO A 20 -22.37 8.53 -16.31
CA PRO A 20 -22.85 8.07 -17.61
C PRO A 20 -21.73 7.82 -18.63
N ARG A 21 -20.60 8.54 -18.50
CA ARG A 21 -19.46 8.46 -19.42
C ARG A 21 -18.57 7.24 -19.17
N LEU A 22 -18.70 6.60 -18.01
CA LEU A 22 -17.92 5.41 -17.64
C LEU A 22 -18.63 4.09 -17.99
N ALA A 23 -19.85 4.14 -18.51
CA ALA A 23 -20.60 2.93 -18.86
C ALA A 23 -19.80 2.03 -19.82
N GLY A 24 -19.61 0.77 -19.43
CA GLY A 24 -18.85 -0.22 -20.21
C GLY A 24 -17.33 -0.09 -20.13
N LEU A 25 -16.80 0.83 -19.32
CA LEU A 25 -15.36 0.97 -19.07
C LEU A 25 -15.00 0.41 -17.69
N PRO A 26 -13.76 -0.09 -17.48
CA PRO A 26 -13.32 -0.57 -16.18
C PRO A 26 -12.95 0.56 -15.19
N PHE A 27 -13.24 1.81 -15.55
CA PHE A 27 -12.92 2.97 -14.73
C PHE A 27 -14.04 3.29 -13.75
N THR A 28 -13.67 3.86 -12.61
CA THR A 28 -14.61 4.26 -11.56
C THR A 28 -14.63 5.78 -11.41
N VAL A 29 -15.70 6.31 -10.80
CA VAL A 29 -15.76 7.73 -10.40
C VAL A 29 -14.59 8.08 -9.48
N ASP A 30 -14.20 7.16 -8.60
CA ASP A 30 -13.06 7.33 -7.70
C ASP A 30 -11.76 7.52 -8.46
N PHE A 31 -11.55 6.73 -9.51
CA PHE A 31 -10.36 6.84 -10.34
C PHE A 31 -10.31 8.18 -11.09
N ILE A 32 -11.42 8.62 -11.68
CA ILE A 32 -11.49 9.94 -12.34
C ILE A 32 -11.27 11.08 -11.34
N THR A 33 -11.84 10.95 -10.13
CA THR A 33 -11.61 11.91 -9.05
C THR A 33 -10.13 11.95 -8.65
N ALA A 34 -9.46 10.80 -8.60
CA ALA A 34 -8.04 10.73 -8.29
C ALA A 34 -7.18 11.41 -9.36
N ILE A 35 -7.51 11.25 -10.65
CA ILE A 35 -6.83 11.98 -11.74
C ILE A 35 -7.06 13.48 -11.57
N ALA A 36 -8.29 13.94 -11.31
CA ALA A 36 -8.54 15.37 -11.07
C ALA A 36 -7.77 15.93 -9.86
N CYS A 37 -7.65 15.16 -8.78
CA CYS A 37 -6.79 15.50 -7.63
C CYS A 37 -5.32 15.62 -8.02
N GLN A 38 -4.85 14.71 -8.85
CA GLN A 38 -3.46 14.65 -9.28
C GLN A 38 -3.10 15.79 -10.25
N GLU A 39 -3.95 16.06 -11.23
CA GLU A 39 -3.65 17.03 -12.31
C GLU A 39 -3.82 18.48 -11.86
N THR A 40 -4.96 18.83 -11.24
CA THR A 40 -5.27 20.22 -10.84
C THR A 40 -5.72 20.37 -9.40
N GLY A 41 -5.63 19.31 -8.58
CA GLY A 41 -6.05 19.33 -7.18
C GLY A 41 -5.47 20.46 -6.35
N HIS A 42 -4.22 20.82 -6.61
CA HIS A 42 -3.54 21.93 -5.94
C HIS A 42 -4.14 23.31 -6.26
N VAL A 43 -4.90 23.43 -7.35
CA VAL A 43 -5.62 24.65 -7.75
C VAL A 43 -7.04 24.63 -7.20
N TRP A 44 -7.88 23.68 -7.64
CA TRP A 44 -9.30 23.71 -7.32
C TRP A 44 -9.60 23.49 -5.84
N SER A 45 -8.75 22.77 -5.09
CA SER A 45 -8.93 22.61 -3.64
C SER A 45 -8.82 23.94 -2.89
N VAL A 46 -7.95 24.85 -3.38
CA VAL A 46 -7.78 26.20 -2.82
C VAL A 46 -8.95 27.08 -3.24
N LEU A 47 -9.35 27.03 -4.51
CA LEU A 47 -10.41 27.88 -5.06
C LEU A 47 -11.78 27.55 -4.49
N ARG A 48 -12.12 26.27 -4.27
CA ARG A 48 -13.43 25.89 -3.73
C ARG A 48 -13.67 26.36 -2.29
N ALA A 49 -12.60 26.69 -1.56
CA ALA A 49 -12.68 27.26 -0.22
C ALA A 49 -12.96 28.78 -0.28
N LYS A 50 -12.88 29.38 -1.47
CA LYS A 50 -13.32 30.75 -1.75
C LYS A 50 -14.78 30.69 -2.22
N ALA A 51 -15.54 31.77 -2.00
CA ALA A 51 -16.92 31.92 -2.48
C ALA A 51 -16.97 32.10 -4.01
N MET A 52 -16.50 31.10 -4.75
CA MET A 52 -16.33 31.09 -6.20
C MET A 52 -17.26 30.06 -6.84
N THR A 53 -17.82 30.39 -7.99
CA THR A 53 -18.68 29.47 -8.74
C THR A 53 -17.88 28.34 -9.35
N THR A 54 -18.50 27.16 -9.52
CA THR A 54 -17.84 26.00 -10.14
C THR A 54 -17.31 26.31 -11.55
N ALA A 55 -18.03 27.10 -12.34
CA ALA A 55 -17.59 27.53 -13.67
C ALA A 55 -16.30 28.37 -13.62
N HIS A 56 -16.19 29.31 -12.67
CA HIS A 56 -14.98 30.11 -12.50
C HIS A 56 -13.81 29.26 -11.98
N ILE A 57 -14.06 28.29 -11.09
CA ILE A 57 -13.03 27.34 -10.66
C ILE A 57 -12.50 26.55 -11.85
N LEU A 58 -13.36 26.05 -12.74
CA LEU A 58 -12.96 25.30 -13.94
C LEU A 58 -12.11 26.16 -14.89
N ALA A 59 -12.47 27.42 -15.10
CA ALA A 59 -11.71 28.35 -15.94
C ALA A 59 -10.28 28.58 -15.45
N LEU A 60 -10.08 28.52 -14.13
CA LEU A 60 -8.78 28.69 -13.49
C LEU A 60 -8.00 27.38 -13.31
N CYS A 61 -8.56 26.22 -13.69
CA CYS A 61 -7.85 24.93 -13.68
C CYS A 61 -6.88 24.84 -14.87
N VAL A 62 -5.93 25.77 -14.93
CA VAL A 62 -4.82 25.82 -15.88
C VAL A 62 -3.51 25.62 -15.14
N GLY A 63 -2.40 25.39 -15.85
CA GLY A 63 -1.15 25.06 -15.20
C GLY A 63 -0.01 24.81 -16.17
N ASP A 64 1.02 24.15 -15.66
CA ASP A 64 2.30 23.84 -16.32
C ASP A 64 2.95 25.05 -17.03
N THR A 65 3.97 25.63 -16.41
CA THR A 65 4.68 26.80 -16.95
C THR A 65 6.13 26.49 -17.31
N LEU A 66 6.45 25.21 -17.51
CA LEU A 66 7.81 24.78 -17.82
C LEU A 66 8.12 24.99 -19.30
N ASP A 67 9.17 25.74 -19.60
CA ASP A 67 9.65 25.93 -20.98
C ASP A 67 10.84 25.00 -21.25
N ALA A 68 11.45 25.14 -22.44
CA ALA A 68 12.66 24.40 -22.84
C ALA A 68 13.79 24.42 -21.80
N ASP A 69 14.01 25.56 -21.13
CA ASP A 69 15.07 25.73 -20.11
C ASP A 69 14.83 24.91 -18.84
N LYS A 70 13.62 24.36 -18.69
CA LYS A 70 13.19 23.47 -17.60
C LYS A 70 12.83 22.07 -18.08
N GLY A 71 13.24 21.69 -19.29
CA GLY A 71 13.17 20.32 -19.79
C GLY A 71 11.95 20.01 -20.68
N ARG A 72 11.14 21.00 -21.07
CA ARG A 72 10.05 20.79 -22.03
C ARG A 72 10.60 20.53 -23.43
N SER A 73 10.27 19.39 -24.01
CA SER A 73 10.56 19.05 -25.41
C SER A 73 9.33 19.12 -26.32
N ALA A 74 8.13 19.07 -25.73
CA ALA A 74 6.86 19.17 -26.45
C ALA A 74 6.61 20.57 -27.00
N PHE A 75 5.86 20.67 -28.09
CA PHE A 75 5.39 21.94 -28.64
C PHE A 75 4.39 22.61 -27.67
N PRO A 76 4.30 23.94 -27.62
CA PRO A 76 5.37 24.88 -27.94
C PRO A 76 6.47 24.79 -26.88
N ARG A 77 7.75 24.94 -27.26
CA ARG A 77 8.86 24.93 -26.29
C ARG A 77 9.17 26.34 -25.77
N THR A 78 8.79 27.35 -26.55
CA THR A 78 8.96 28.77 -26.26
C THR A 78 7.76 29.56 -26.81
N LYS A 79 7.61 30.81 -26.37
CA LYS A 79 6.65 31.75 -26.98
C LYS A 79 6.84 31.88 -28.49
N ALA A 80 8.07 31.95 -28.97
CA ALA A 80 8.37 32.09 -30.39
C ALA A 80 7.84 30.89 -31.20
N ASP A 81 7.96 29.67 -30.66
CA ASP A 81 7.40 28.47 -31.29
C ASP A 81 5.87 28.58 -31.43
N LEU A 82 5.18 29.07 -30.39
CA LEU A 82 3.73 29.24 -30.43
C LEU A 82 3.31 30.32 -31.42
N LEU A 83 4.00 31.47 -31.45
CA LEU A 83 3.67 32.56 -32.38
C LEU A 83 3.88 32.20 -33.86
N ALA A 84 4.69 31.16 -34.15
CA ALA A 84 4.97 30.72 -35.51
C ALA A 84 3.84 29.91 -36.16
N VAL A 85 2.82 29.49 -35.40
CA VAL A 85 1.68 28.70 -35.94
C VAL A 85 0.41 29.54 -36.07
N PRO A 86 -0.52 29.16 -36.97
CA PRO A 86 -1.82 29.84 -37.10
C PRO A 86 -2.56 29.91 -35.76
N GLY A 87 -3.09 31.10 -35.43
CA GLY A 87 -3.76 31.33 -34.14
C GLY A 87 -2.84 31.43 -32.92
N GLY A 88 -1.52 31.28 -33.11
CA GLY A 88 -0.53 31.25 -32.04
C GLY A 88 -0.47 32.51 -31.16
N ALA A 89 -0.65 33.69 -31.75
CA ALA A 89 -0.71 34.94 -31.01
C ALA A 89 -1.92 34.99 -30.06
N ALA A 90 -3.11 34.67 -30.56
CA ALA A 90 -4.32 34.60 -29.75
C ALA A 90 -4.20 33.54 -28.63
N MET A 91 -3.59 32.41 -28.94
CA MET A 91 -3.34 31.36 -27.96
C MET A 91 -2.34 31.79 -26.88
N PHE A 92 -1.27 32.51 -27.26
CA PHE A 92 -0.32 33.06 -26.29
C PHE A 92 -1.02 34.04 -25.34
N ASP A 93 -1.80 34.97 -25.88
CA ASP A 93 -2.50 35.98 -25.07
C ASP A 93 -3.47 35.32 -24.09
N LEU A 94 -4.25 34.34 -24.56
CA LEU A 94 -5.16 33.53 -23.73
C LEU A 94 -4.38 32.76 -22.65
N ALA A 95 -3.30 32.07 -23.01
CA ALA A 95 -2.51 31.25 -22.10
C ALA A 95 -1.75 32.09 -21.05
N HIS A 96 -1.30 33.29 -21.43
CA HIS A 96 -0.66 34.22 -20.51
C HIS A 96 -1.69 34.82 -19.56
N GLN A 97 -2.85 35.26 -20.06
CA GLN A 97 -3.90 35.82 -19.22
C GLN A 97 -4.42 34.77 -18.22
N ALA A 98 -4.66 33.53 -18.66
CA ALA A 98 -5.07 32.45 -17.77
C ALA A 98 -4.05 32.17 -16.65
N LEU A 99 -2.75 32.27 -16.95
CA LEU A 99 -1.70 32.19 -15.93
C LEU A 99 -1.79 33.34 -14.93
N VAL A 100 -2.00 34.57 -15.41
CA VAL A 100 -2.14 35.76 -14.56
C VAL A 100 -3.36 35.61 -13.64
N ASP A 101 -4.53 35.28 -14.19
CA ASP A 101 -5.78 35.12 -13.45
C ASP A 101 -5.67 34.02 -12.38
N MET A 102 -5.10 32.85 -12.74
CA MET A 102 -4.86 31.78 -11.77
C MET A 102 -3.87 32.21 -10.66
N ALA A 103 -2.82 32.94 -11.02
CA ALA A 103 -1.77 33.35 -10.09
C ALA A 103 -2.25 34.36 -9.03
N GLU A 104 -3.35 35.08 -9.26
CA GLU A 104 -4.01 35.90 -8.23
C GLU A 104 -4.51 35.06 -7.05
N HIS A 105 -4.73 33.78 -7.29
CA HIS A 105 -5.33 32.88 -6.32
C HIS A 105 -4.39 31.80 -5.80
N ILE A 106 -3.38 31.44 -6.59
CA ILE A 106 -2.42 30.37 -6.28
C ILE A 106 -1.01 30.98 -6.15
N PRO A 107 -0.55 31.29 -4.93
CA PRO A 107 0.68 32.06 -4.69
C PRO A 107 1.94 31.47 -5.36
N GLY A 108 1.99 30.14 -5.55
CA GLY A 108 3.11 29.47 -6.21
C GLY A 108 3.37 29.94 -7.66
N PHE A 109 2.37 30.52 -8.33
CA PHE A 109 2.50 30.99 -9.72
C PHE A 109 2.77 32.50 -9.84
N ALA A 110 2.66 33.28 -8.75
CA ALA A 110 2.78 34.73 -8.77
C ALA A 110 4.11 35.25 -9.34
N ALA A 111 5.22 34.56 -9.05
CA ALA A 111 6.54 34.93 -9.59
C ALA A 111 6.67 34.63 -11.09
N VAL A 112 5.99 33.59 -11.57
CA VAL A 112 6.03 33.18 -12.98
C VAL A 112 5.12 34.06 -13.83
N ALA A 113 3.92 34.39 -13.33
CA ALA A 113 2.95 35.25 -14.00
C ALA A 113 3.48 36.66 -14.33
N LYS A 114 4.39 37.19 -13.51
CA LYS A 114 5.06 38.49 -13.76
C LYS A 114 5.99 38.49 -14.98
N LYS A 115 6.34 37.32 -15.53
CA LYS A 115 7.26 37.20 -16.66
C LYS A 115 6.47 37.31 -17.97
N PRO A 116 6.74 38.30 -18.85
CA PRO A 116 5.90 38.62 -20.01
C PRO A 116 5.92 37.58 -21.14
N ASN A 117 6.79 36.57 -21.05
CA ASN A 117 6.90 35.49 -22.03
C ASN A 117 6.47 34.13 -21.47
N LYS A 118 6.02 34.07 -20.21
CA LYS A 118 5.56 32.83 -19.58
C LYS A 118 4.06 32.66 -19.78
N PHE A 119 3.62 31.44 -20.01
CA PHE A 119 2.21 31.12 -20.24
C PHE A 119 1.92 29.69 -19.78
N CYS A 120 0.65 29.35 -19.61
CA CYS A 120 0.23 27.99 -19.28
C CYS A 120 0.37 27.04 -20.48
N HIS A 121 0.81 25.82 -20.22
CA HIS A 121 0.82 24.71 -21.18
C HIS A 121 -0.23 23.66 -20.85
N GLY A 122 -0.73 23.58 -19.62
CA GLY A 122 -1.79 22.64 -19.22
C GLY A 122 -3.13 23.35 -19.09
N PHE A 123 -4.17 22.81 -19.71
CA PHE A 123 -5.51 23.41 -19.74
C PHE A 123 -6.62 22.45 -19.28
N GLY A 124 -7.46 22.96 -18.37
CA GLY A 124 -8.63 22.27 -17.84
C GLY A 124 -8.33 21.35 -16.66
N MET A 125 -9.39 20.83 -16.04
CA MET A 125 -9.35 19.98 -14.84
C MET A 125 -8.37 18.80 -14.95
N PHE A 126 -8.22 18.23 -16.14
CA PHE A 126 -7.35 17.08 -16.41
C PHE A 126 -6.04 17.45 -17.14
N GLN A 127 -5.68 18.74 -17.19
CA GLN A 127 -4.43 19.25 -17.76
C GLN A 127 -4.13 18.76 -19.18
N ARG A 128 -5.02 19.05 -20.14
CA ARG A 128 -4.69 18.79 -21.56
C ARG A 128 -3.51 19.69 -21.97
N ASP A 129 -2.45 19.08 -22.46
CA ASP A 129 -1.22 19.77 -22.86
C ASP A 129 -1.39 20.56 -24.17
N LEU A 130 -0.82 21.76 -24.22
CA LEU A 130 -0.85 22.70 -25.34
C LEU A 130 -0.17 22.18 -26.60
N GLN A 131 0.59 21.08 -26.54
CA GLN A 131 1.12 20.39 -27.70
C GLN A 131 0.04 19.98 -28.70
N PHE A 132 -1.19 19.79 -28.22
CA PHE A 132 -2.33 19.44 -29.07
C PHE A 132 -2.93 20.64 -29.81
N PHE A 133 -2.45 21.87 -29.59
CA PHE A 133 -2.94 23.06 -30.29
C PHE A 133 -2.80 22.96 -31.81
N ASN A 134 -1.75 22.32 -32.30
CA ASN A 134 -1.55 22.12 -33.75
C ASN A 134 -2.58 21.16 -34.38
N VAL A 135 -3.30 20.39 -33.58
CA VAL A 135 -4.26 19.38 -34.04
C VAL A 135 -5.70 19.76 -33.70
N ASP A 136 -5.90 20.51 -32.62
CA ASP A 136 -7.21 20.88 -32.08
C ASP A 136 -7.14 22.30 -31.47
N PRO A 137 -6.93 23.35 -32.28
CA PRO A 137 -6.78 24.72 -31.79
C PRO A 137 -8.08 25.25 -31.15
N ASP A 138 -9.23 24.84 -31.68
CA ASP A 138 -10.56 25.29 -31.24
C ASP A 138 -10.86 24.86 -29.80
N TYR A 139 -10.36 23.70 -29.34
CA TYR A 139 -10.47 23.30 -27.94
C TYR A 139 -9.95 24.38 -26.98
N PHE A 140 -8.86 25.04 -27.36
CA PHE A 140 -8.24 26.08 -26.55
C PHE A 140 -8.87 27.45 -26.80
N LEU A 141 -8.98 27.87 -28.07
CA LEU A 141 -9.45 29.21 -28.43
C LEU A 141 -10.94 29.43 -28.09
N GLU A 142 -11.77 28.40 -28.18
CA GLU A 142 -13.18 28.45 -27.75
C GLU A 142 -13.35 28.18 -26.25
N ARG A 143 -12.25 28.07 -25.50
CA ARG A 143 -12.26 27.86 -24.04
C ARG A 143 -13.04 26.60 -23.61
N ARG A 144 -13.02 25.54 -24.43
CA ARG A 144 -13.68 24.27 -24.07
C ARG A 144 -13.06 23.63 -22.83
N TYR A 145 -11.81 23.97 -22.51
CA TYR A 145 -11.15 23.54 -21.27
C TYR A 145 -11.82 24.08 -19.99
N GLU A 146 -12.68 25.11 -20.08
CA GLU A 146 -13.46 25.63 -18.96
C GLU A 146 -14.75 24.81 -18.70
N GLN A 147 -15.09 23.90 -19.63
CA GLN A 147 -16.28 23.04 -19.56
C GLN A 147 -15.87 21.64 -19.08
N PHE A 148 -16.45 21.19 -17.97
CA PHE A 148 -16.05 19.94 -17.35
C PHE A 148 -16.22 18.74 -18.29
N GLU A 149 -17.34 18.64 -18.99
CA GLU A 149 -17.66 17.54 -19.91
C GLU A 149 -16.67 17.43 -21.07
N ALA A 150 -16.21 18.57 -21.60
CA ALA A 150 -15.22 18.60 -22.67
C ALA A 150 -13.85 18.08 -22.17
N THR A 151 -13.42 18.54 -20.99
CA THR A 151 -12.17 18.05 -20.38
C THR A 151 -12.25 16.57 -20.00
N LEU A 152 -13.40 16.11 -19.51
CA LEU A 152 -13.65 14.70 -19.16
C LEU A 152 -13.59 13.80 -20.40
N GLY A 153 -14.19 14.24 -21.52
CA GLY A 153 -14.14 13.49 -22.77
C GLY A 153 -12.70 13.23 -23.22
N MET A 154 -11.85 14.27 -23.17
CA MET A 154 -10.43 14.13 -23.48
C MET A 154 -9.71 13.19 -22.53
N CYS A 155 -9.94 13.34 -21.22
CA CYS A 155 -9.35 12.47 -20.20
C CYS A 155 -9.69 10.99 -20.46
N ILE A 156 -10.96 10.68 -20.73
CA ILE A 156 -11.42 9.30 -20.97
C ILE A 156 -10.76 8.71 -22.22
N GLU A 157 -10.65 9.47 -23.31
CA GLU A 157 -10.00 8.97 -24.52
C GLU A 157 -8.51 8.67 -24.28
N GLU A 158 -7.81 9.53 -23.54
CA GLU A 158 -6.42 9.27 -23.13
C GLU A 158 -6.28 8.02 -22.26
N LEU A 159 -7.16 7.86 -21.26
CA LEU A 159 -7.15 6.68 -20.40
C LEU A 159 -7.44 5.39 -21.20
N LYS A 160 -8.33 5.43 -22.21
CA LYS A 160 -8.55 4.30 -23.13
C LYS A 160 -7.30 3.95 -23.93
N ARG A 161 -6.51 4.93 -24.36
CA ARG A 161 -5.18 4.66 -24.99
C ARG A 161 -4.26 3.94 -24.00
N GLY A 162 -4.28 4.35 -22.74
CA GLY A 162 -3.58 3.67 -21.65
C GLY A 162 -4.01 2.20 -21.49
N LEU A 163 -5.31 1.92 -21.43
CA LEU A 163 -5.83 0.55 -21.38
C LEU A 163 -5.31 -0.32 -22.53
N LYS A 164 -5.40 0.19 -23.77
CA LYS A 164 -4.94 -0.54 -24.95
C LYS A 164 -3.45 -0.85 -24.86
N LYS A 165 -2.64 0.11 -24.40
CA LYS A 165 -1.18 -0.06 -24.29
C LYS A 165 -0.79 -1.10 -23.24
N LEU A 166 -1.57 -1.22 -22.17
CA LEU A 166 -1.37 -2.21 -21.11
C LEU A 166 -2.05 -3.56 -21.39
N GLY A 167 -2.86 -3.66 -22.45
CA GLY A 167 -3.61 -4.87 -22.77
C GLY A 167 -4.87 -5.09 -21.92
N PHE A 168 -5.43 -4.01 -21.34
CA PHE A 168 -6.57 -4.07 -20.41
C PHE A 168 -7.93 -3.78 -21.04
N GLN A 169 -8.02 -3.57 -22.36
CA GLN A 169 -9.23 -3.14 -23.05
C GLN A 169 -10.44 -4.10 -22.94
N GLY A 170 -10.22 -5.37 -22.62
CA GLY A 170 -11.29 -6.37 -22.43
C GLY A 170 -11.69 -6.60 -20.98
N ARG A 171 -11.12 -5.86 -20.03
CA ARG A 171 -11.35 -6.05 -18.60
C ARG A 171 -12.59 -5.24 -18.18
N SER A 172 -13.45 -5.86 -17.37
CA SER A 172 -14.61 -5.19 -16.78
C SER A 172 -14.27 -4.45 -15.48
N THR A 173 -13.22 -4.87 -14.79
CA THR A 173 -12.73 -4.27 -13.54
C THR A 173 -11.20 -4.25 -13.55
N LEU A 174 -10.63 -3.33 -12.79
CA LEU A 174 -9.20 -3.22 -12.54
C LEU A 174 -8.95 -3.04 -11.05
N THR A 175 -7.85 -3.61 -10.57
CA THR A 175 -7.33 -3.34 -9.23
C THR A 175 -6.82 -1.90 -9.12
N ASN A 176 -6.71 -1.37 -7.90
CA ASN A 176 -6.15 -0.03 -7.68
C ASN A 176 -4.72 0.13 -8.24
N HIS A 177 -3.93 -0.95 -8.23
CA HIS A 177 -2.59 -0.94 -8.82
C HIS A 177 -2.64 -0.85 -10.36
N GLU A 178 -3.52 -1.62 -10.99
CA GLU A 178 -3.74 -1.55 -12.45
C GLU A 178 -4.29 -0.18 -12.86
N LEU A 179 -5.20 0.42 -12.08
CA LEU A 179 -5.68 1.79 -12.29
C LEU A 179 -4.54 2.81 -12.19
N ALA A 180 -3.67 2.71 -11.19
CA ALA A 180 -2.49 3.56 -11.08
C ALA A 180 -1.51 3.35 -12.26
N ALA A 181 -1.34 2.12 -12.76
CA ALA A 181 -0.55 1.85 -13.96
C ALA A 181 -1.14 2.51 -15.23
N VAL A 182 -2.48 2.52 -15.37
CA VAL A 182 -3.17 3.26 -16.44
C VAL A 182 -2.90 4.77 -16.29
N ALA A 183 -2.95 5.32 -15.07
CA ALA A 183 -2.67 6.74 -14.83
C ALA A 183 -1.20 7.11 -15.10
N ILE A 184 -0.25 6.24 -14.75
CA ILE A 184 1.17 6.44 -15.11
C ILE A 184 1.32 6.45 -16.64
N THR A 185 0.57 5.59 -17.34
CA THR A 185 0.57 5.56 -18.81
C THR A 185 -0.07 6.82 -19.40
N TYR A 186 -1.14 7.34 -18.77
CA TYR A 186 -1.73 8.64 -19.08
C TYR A 186 -0.71 9.77 -18.95
N ASN A 187 0.06 9.80 -17.86
CA ASN A 187 1.04 10.85 -17.58
C ASN A 187 2.32 10.76 -18.42
N THR A 188 2.86 9.55 -18.62
CA THR A 188 4.21 9.35 -19.19
C THR A 188 4.20 8.74 -20.59
N GLY A 189 3.01 8.36 -21.06
CA GLY A 189 2.83 7.59 -22.28
C GLY A 189 3.16 6.10 -22.15
N GLY A 190 3.62 5.58 -21.00
CA GLY A 190 3.93 4.14 -20.83
C GLY A 190 3.98 3.68 -19.37
N PHE A 191 4.25 2.39 -19.16
CA PHE A 191 4.46 1.83 -17.82
C PHE A 191 5.61 0.82 -17.87
N ASN A 192 6.58 0.98 -16.98
CA ASN A 192 7.65 0.02 -16.77
C ASN A 192 7.41 -0.78 -15.47
N PRO A 193 7.01 -2.05 -15.56
CA PRO A 193 6.68 -2.85 -14.39
C PRO A 193 7.79 -2.92 -13.34
N LYS A 194 9.06 -2.94 -13.76
CA LYS A 194 10.23 -2.98 -12.84
C LYS A 194 10.29 -1.80 -11.88
N LYS A 195 9.73 -0.65 -12.28
CA LYS A 195 9.69 0.57 -11.45
C LYS A 195 8.44 0.63 -10.56
N GLY A 196 7.45 -0.25 -10.76
CA GLY A 196 6.19 -0.22 -10.03
C GLY A 196 5.53 1.16 -10.08
N LEU A 197 5.11 1.69 -8.93
CA LEU A 197 4.48 3.01 -8.84
C LEU A 197 5.48 4.18 -8.84
N ARG A 198 6.79 3.92 -8.80
CA ARG A 198 7.84 4.96 -8.78
C ARG A 198 8.15 5.47 -10.18
N GLN A 199 7.15 6.03 -10.84
CA GLN A 199 7.18 6.48 -12.23
C GLN A 199 6.41 7.80 -12.40
N GLY A 200 6.74 8.53 -13.46
CA GLY A 200 6.25 9.88 -13.72
C GLY A 200 7.03 10.96 -12.98
N HIS A 201 6.47 12.16 -12.94
CA HIS A 201 7.11 13.32 -12.30
C HIS A 201 7.38 13.04 -10.81
N PHE A 202 8.58 13.39 -10.33
CA PHE A 202 8.96 13.32 -8.92
C PHE A 202 8.95 14.74 -8.34
N ASP A 203 8.11 14.97 -7.33
CA ASP A 203 7.90 16.31 -6.77
C ASP A 203 8.91 16.68 -5.65
N GLY A 204 9.92 15.84 -5.44
CA GLY A 204 10.88 15.95 -4.34
C GLY A 204 10.62 14.97 -3.19
N GLN A 205 9.41 14.42 -3.10
CA GLN A 205 9.01 13.45 -2.06
C GLN A 205 8.45 12.16 -2.66
N HIS A 206 7.57 12.27 -3.65
CA HIS A 206 6.81 11.17 -4.24
C HIS A 206 6.79 11.25 -5.77
N PHE A 207 6.77 10.07 -6.39
CA PHE A 207 6.50 9.94 -7.81
C PHE A 207 4.99 10.09 -8.08
N TYR A 208 4.64 10.55 -9.30
CA TYR A 208 3.26 10.63 -9.79
C TYR A 208 2.48 9.35 -9.50
N GLY A 209 3.07 8.19 -9.81
CA GLY A 209 2.42 6.89 -9.63
C GLY A 209 2.12 6.52 -8.17
N GLU A 210 2.91 7.01 -7.22
CA GLU A 210 2.66 6.82 -5.78
C GLU A 210 1.51 7.74 -5.33
N LYS A 211 1.54 9.01 -5.75
CA LYS A 211 0.49 9.98 -5.41
C LYS A 211 -0.87 9.62 -5.99
N ILE A 212 -0.93 9.20 -7.24
CA ILE A 212 -2.21 8.82 -7.85
C ILE A 212 -2.81 7.61 -7.13
N PHE A 213 -1.99 6.67 -6.67
CA PHE A 213 -2.47 5.55 -5.88
C PHE A 213 -3.05 6.02 -4.54
N ASP A 214 -2.36 6.93 -3.85
CA ASP A 214 -2.86 7.52 -2.60
C ASP A 214 -4.18 8.29 -2.85
N PHE A 215 -4.31 8.99 -3.98
CA PHE A 215 -5.56 9.65 -4.36
C PHE A 215 -6.70 8.70 -4.73
N ILE A 216 -6.42 7.54 -5.34
CA ILE A 216 -7.43 6.51 -5.60
C ILE A 216 -8.02 6.03 -4.27
N LEU A 217 -7.16 5.74 -3.30
CA LEU A 217 -7.59 5.29 -1.96
C LEU A 217 -8.36 6.37 -1.21
N LEU A 218 -7.89 7.63 -1.27
CA LEU A 218 -8.61 8.76 -0.71
C LEU A 218 -9.99 8.93 -1.38
N ALA A 219 -10.08 8.80 -2.70
CA ALA A 219 -11.35 8.93 -3.40
C ALA A 219 -12.33 7.82 -3.00
N GLN A 220 -11.86 6.59 -2.86
CA GLN A 220 -12.66 5.43 -2.42
C GLN A 220 -13.17 5.57 -0.98
N SER A 221 -12.50 6.34 -0.12
CA SER A 221 -12.92 6.55 1.26
C SER A 221 -14.01 7.62 1.45
N VAL A 222 -14.34 8.36 0.39
CA VAL A 222 -15.35 9.43 0.41
C VAL A 222 -16.57 9.01 -0.40
N ALA A 223 -17.76 9.10 0.19
CA ALA A 223 -19.02 8.94 -0.52
C ALA A 223 -19.90 10.18 -0.39
N LEU A 224 -20.84 10.36 -1.32
CA LEU A 224 -21.89 11.37 -1.18
C LEU A 224 -22.79 11.04 0.03
N PRO A 225 -23.42 12.05 0.66
CA PRO A 225 -24.38 11.81 1.75
C PRO A 225 -25.45 10.78 1.34
N GLY A 226 -25.69 9.79 2.21
CA GLY A 226 -26.63 8.70 1.95
C GLY A 226 -26.07 7.52 1.16
N SER A 227 -24.79 7.55 0.76
CA SER A 227 -24.08 6.42 0.12
C SER A 227 -22.99 5.86 1.03
N THR A 228 -22.66 4.58 0.84
CA THR A 228 -21.54 3.92 1.54
C THR A 228 -20.26 4.09 0.73
N PRO A 229 -19.14 4.53 1.33
CA PRO A 229 -17.85 4.58 0.64
C PRO A 229 -17.33 3.18 0.33
N ALA A 230 -16.56 3.06 -0.76
CA ALA A 230 -15.96 1.80 -1.15
C ALA A 230 -14.91 1.31 -0.12
N LEU A 231 -14.28 2.25 0.59
CA LEU A 231 -13.36 1.98 1.67
C LEU A 231 -13.75 2.80 2.92
N VAL A 232 -13.59 2.22 4.10
CA VAL A 232 -13.76 2.98 5.34
C VAL A 232 -12.45 3.73 5.62
N ALA A 233 -12.52 5.04 5.81
CA ALA A 233 -11.36 5.82 6.19
C ALA A 233 -10.81 5.31 7.54
N PRO A 234 -9.51 5.03 7.65
CA PRO A 234 -8.93 4.53 8.89
C PRO A 234 -8.92 5.63 9.97
N ALA A 235 -8.90 5.21 11.24
CA ALA A 235 -8.66 6.12 12.35
C ALA A 235 -7.23 6.69 12.29
N ALA A 236 -6.98 7.81 12.99
CA ALA A 236 -5.65 8.40 13.08
C ALA A 236 -4.60 7.38 13.57
N GLY A 237 -3.43 7.37 12.95
CA GLY A 237 -2.38 6.40 13.22
C GLY A 237 -2.59 5.03 12.59
N LEU A 238 -3.68 4.80 11.83
CA LEU A 238 -3.88 3.58 11.04
C LEU A 238 -3.84 3.91 9.54
N ALA A 239 -3.17 3.07 8.77
CA ALA A 239 -3.15 3.08 7.33
C ALA A 239 -4.31 2.28 6.75
N LEU A 240 -4.64 2.63 5.51
CA LEU A 240 -5.59 1.86 4.72
C LEU A 240 -4.88 0.64 4.13
N VAL A 241 -5.07 -0.51 4.76
CA VAL A 241 -4.61 -1.79 4.24
C VAL A 241 -5.76 -2.42 3.44
N PRO A 242 -5.51 -2.92 2.21
CA PRO A 242 -6.56 -3.55 1.40
C PRO A 242 -7.30 -4.63 2.18
N THR A 243 -8.57 -4.86 1.89
CA THR A 243 -9.29 -6.00 2.47
C THR A 243 -8.70 -7.32 1.95
N PRO A 244 -8.81 -8.42 2.72
CA PRO A 244 -8.55 -9.77 2.23
C PRO A 244 -9.23 -10.04 0.89
N SER A 245 -8.51 -10.65 -0.06
CA SER A 245 -9.10 -11.05 -1.34
C SER A 245 -9.97 -12.30 -1.14
N PRO A 246 -11.18 -12.38 -1.75
CA PRO A 246 -12.02 -13.56 -1.65
C PRO A 246 -11.45 -14.75 -2.43
N VAL A 247 -11.94 -15.95 -2.13
CA VAL A 247 -11.72 -17.13 -2.96
C VAL A 247 -12.70 -17.08 -4.14
N GLU A 248 -12.19 -17.05 -5.37
CA GLU A 248 -13.00 -16.91 -6.58
C GLU A 248 -13.22 -18.23 -7.31
N ALA A 249 -12.37 -19.24 -7.03
CA ALA A 249 -12.47 -20.57 -7.60
C ALA A 249 -13.88 -21.15 -7.38
N GLN A 250 -14.41 -21.84 -8.40
CA GLN A 250 -15.76 -22.41 -8.37
C GLN A 250 -15.81 -23.93 -8.41
N GLY A 251 -14.65 -24.61 -8.44
CA GLY A 251 -14.57 -26.06 -8.50
C GLY A 251 -14.87 -26.76 -7.17
N ASP A 252 -14.62 -28.07 -7.16
CA ASP A 252 -14.92 -28.95 -6.02
C ASP A 252 -14.14 -28.54 -4.75
N PHE A 253 -14.78 -28.77 -3.60
CA PHE A 253 -14.18 -28.59 -2.29
C PHE A 253 -13.39 -29.81 -1.85
N PHE A 254 -12.25 -29.55 -1.20
CA PHE A 254 -11.41 -30.54 -0.57
C PHE A 254 -10.98 -30.09 0.83
N ARG A 255 -10.58 -31.04 1.65
CA ARG A 255 -9.81 -30.82 2.87
C ARG A 255 -8.41 -31.39 2.70
N VAL A 256 -7.43 -30.68 3.25
CA VAL A 256 -6.06 -31.19 3.39
C VAL A 256 -6.06 -32.35 4.38
N GLU A 257 -5.48 -33.48 4.00
CA GLU A 257 -5.26 -34.63 4.89
C GLU A 257 -3.82 -35.13 4.75
N THR A 258 -2.96 -34.67 5.65
CA THR A 258 -1.54 -35.06 5.70
C THR A 258 -1.22 -35.93 6.92
N ARG A 259 -1.89 -35.69 8.06
CA ARG A 259 -1.68 -36.36 9.37
C ARG A 259 -0.27 -36.30 9.98
N GLU A 260 0.71 -35.74 9.28
CA GLU A 260 2.11 -35.65 9.71
C GLU A 260 2.65 -34.21 9.79
N GLY A 261 2.19 -33.32 8.91
CA GLY A 261 2.73 -31.97 8.81
C GLY A 261 1.99 -31.12 7.79
N MET A 262 2.40 -29.87 7.60
CA MET A 262 1.69 -28.97 6.70
C MET A 262 1.89 -29.32 5.22
N LEU A 263 0.84 -29.14 4.42
CA LEU A 263 0.88 -29.33 2.97
C LEU A 263 1.50 -28.11 2.28
N ARG A 264 2.52 -28.31 1.46
CA ARG A 264 3.14 -27.24 0.67
C ARG A 264 2.27 -26.84 -0.51
N VAL A 265 2.00 -25.55 -0.63
CA VAL A 265 1.43 -24.93 -1.83
C VAL A 265 2.58 -24.48 -2.73
N ARG A 266 2.50 -24.76 -4.03
CA ARG A 266 3.57 -24.50 -4.99
C ARG A 266 3.10 -23.56 -6.10
N SER A 267 4.03 -22.81 -6.69
CA SER A 267 3.75 -21.96 -7.85
C SER A 267 3.57 -22.74 -9.15
N GLU A 268 4.02 -23.99 -9.20
CA GLU A 268 3.96 -24.88 -10.38
C GLU A 268 3.49 -26.29 -9.97
N PRO A 269 2.89 -27.07 -10.88
CA PRO A 269 2.42 -28.45 -10.63
C PRO A 269 3.57 -29.47 -10.59
N SER A 270 4.65 -29.14 -9.90
CA SER A 270 5.88 -29.93 -9.84
C SER A 270 6.62 -29.70 -8.52
N ILE A 271 7.54 -30.60 -8.16
CA ILE A 271 8.51 -30.34 -7.08
C ILE A 271 9.76 -29.77 -7.75
N SER A 272 10.15 -28.54 -7.36
CA SER A 272 11.37 -27.91 -7.85
C SER A 272 12.64 -28.57 -7.31
N ASP A 273 13.79 -28.27 -7.90
CA ASP A 273 15.12 -28.54 -7.32
C ASP A 273 15.83 -27.20 -7.07
N PRO A 274 16.06 -26.77 -5.81
CA PRO A 274 15.74 -27.48 -4.56
C PRO A 274 14.22 -27.54 -4.26
N PRO A 275 13.73 -28.50 -3.46
CA PRO A 275 12.30 -28.73 -3.20
C PRO A 275 11.50 -27.57 -2.58
N GLN A 276 12.19 -26.56 -2.05
CA GLN A 276 11.57 -25.37 -1.48
C GLN A 276 11.39 -24.24 -2.50
N ALA A 277 12.15 -24.22 -3.60
CA ALA A 277 12.25 -23.03 -4.47
C ALA A 277 10.89 -22.55 -5.02
N ASN A 278 9.99 -23.47 -5.35
CA ASN A 278 8.64 -23.14 -5.83
C ASN A 278 7.55 -23.18 -4.75
N VAL A 279 7.89 -23.29 -3.46
CA VAL A 279 6.92 -23.29 -2.35
C VAL A 279 6.51 -21.86 -2.02
N ILE A 280 5.21 -21.60 -2.05
CA ILE A 280 4.60 -20.27 -1.82
C ILE A 280 3.73 -20.20 -0.56
N GLY A 281 3.48 -21.34 0.10
CA GLY A 281 2.66 -21.40 1.31
C GLY A 281 2.63 -22.78 1.95
N HIS A 282 2.12 -22.85 3.17
CA HIS A 282 1.96 -24.07 3.95
C HIS A 282 0.54 -24.12 4.51
N LEU A 283 -0.22 -25.16 4.18
CA LEU A 283 -1.59 -25.36 4.64
C LEU A 283 -1.62 -26.33 5.83
N PRO A 284 -2.32 -25.99 6.92
CA PRO A 284 -2.55 -26.92 8.02
C PRO A 284 -3.31 -28.17 7.58
N ASP A 285 -3.12 -29.25 8.33
CA ASP A 285 -3.99 -30.44 8.22
C ASP A 285 -5.45 -30.05 8.52
N GLY A 286 -6.39 -30.63 7.77
CA GLY A 286 -7.82 -30.31 7.83
C GLY A 286 -8.24 -29.01 7.15
N HIS A 287 -7.31 -28.21 6.64
CA HIS A 287 -7.62 -26.91 6.02
C HIS A 287 -8.45 -27.07 4.74
N PRO A 288 -9.53 -26.29 4.55
CA PRO A 288 -10.34 -26.35 3.34
C PRO A 288 -9.63 -25.69 2.14
N VAL A 289 -9.81 -26.26 0.96
CA VAL A 289 -9.34 -25.69 -0.31
C VAL A 289 -10.38 -25.89 -1.41
N ARG A 290 -10.40 -25.01 -2.40
CA ARG A 290 -11.33 -25.08 -3.53
C ARG A 290 -10.55 -25.25 -4.84
N ALA A 291 -10.92 -26.22 -5.65
CA ALA A 291 -10.22 -26.46 -6.91
C ALA A 291 -10.48 -25.35 -7.93
N VAL A 292 -9.44 -24.94 -8.63
CA VAL A 292 -9.53 -24.01 -9.77
C VAL A 292 -9.84 -24.79 -11.05
N ALA A 293 -9.09 -25.86 -11.30
CA ALA A 293 -9.25 -26.73 -12.45
C ALA A 293 -9.94 -28.05 -12.10
N LYS A 294 -10.71 -28.61 -13.04
CA LYS A 294 -11.43 -29.89 -12.86
C LYS A 294 -10.50 -31.11 -12.71
N LYS A 295 -9.32 -31.07 -13.30
CA LYS A 295 -8.36 -32.20 -13.32
C LYS A 295 -7.03 -31.78 -12.74
N ALA A 296 -6.36 -32.73 -12.09
CA ALA A 296 -4.99 -32.55 -11.65
C ALA A 296 -4.00 -32.64 -12.82
N GLN A 297 -2.85 -31.99 -12.66
CA GLN A 297 -1.74 -31.98 -13.59
C GLN A 297 -0.52 -32.58 -12.86
N GLY A 298 0.06 -33.66 -13.38
CA GLY A 298 1.24 -34.28 -12.76
C GLY A 298 1.04 -34.75 -11.31
N GLY A 299 -0.19 -35.10 -10.90
CA GLY A 299 -0.52 -35.44 -9.51
C GLY A 299 -0.70 -34.23 -8.57
N PHE A 300 -0.72 -33.01 -9.12
CA PHE A 300 -1.00 -31.77 -8.41
C PHE A 300 -2.36 -31.19 -8.80
N ARG A 301 -3.13 -30.74 -7.80
CA ARG A 301 -4.39 -30.02 -7.97
C ARG A 301 -4.11 -28.53 -7.87
N GLU A 302 -4.59 -27.75 -8.84
CA GLU A 302 -4.63 -26.30 -8.73
C GLU A 302 -5.77 -25.89 -7.79
N VAL A 303 -5.47 -25.10 -6.77
CA VAL A 303 -6.40 -24.72 -5.71
C VAL A 303 -6.32 -23.24 -5.38
N GLN A 304 -7.42 -22.70 -4.87
CA GLN A 304 -7.47 -21.46 -4.11
C GLN A 304 -7.96 -21.72 -2.69
N THR A 305 -7.46 -20.93 -1.74
CA THR A 305 -7.96 -20.89 -0.36
C THR A 305 -7.63 -19.55 0.31
N SER A 306 -8.28 -19.28 1.44
CA SER A 306 -7.98 -18.17 2.34
C SER A 306 -7.34 -18.70 3.62
N LEU A 307 -6.07 -18.34 3.85
CA LEU A 307 -5.32 -18.68 5.07
C LEU A 307 -5.07 -17.42 5.89
N ALA A 308 -5.76 -17.27 7.02
CA ALA A 308 -5.66 -16.09 7.90
C ALA A 308 -5.80 -14.75 7.13
N GLY A 309 -6.70 -14.72 6.12
CA GLY A 309 -6.96 -13.54 5.28
C GLY A 309 -6.08 -13.43 4.02
N ALA A 310 -5.08 -14.30 3.84
CA ALA A 310 -4.31 -14.39 2.61
C ALA A 310 -4.99 -15.31 1.59
N LEU A 311 -5.33 -14.79 0.42
CA LEU A 311 -5.64 -15.62 -0.74
C LEU A 311 -4.37 -16.31 -1.22
N LEU A 312 -4.36 -17.64 -1.15
CA LEU A 312 -3.33 -18.48 -1.74
C LEU A 312 -3.90 -19.15 -2.99
N HIS A 313 -3.19 -19.01 -4.11
CA HIS A 313 -3.50 -19.66 -5.39
C HIS A 313 -2.25 -20.40 -5.85
N GLY A 314 -2.33 -21.71 -5.99
CA GLY A 314 -1.22 -22.51 -6.48
C GLY A 314 -1.57 -23.99 -6.58
N PHE A 315 -0.55 -24.83 -6.53
CA PHE A 315 -0.64 -26.27 -6.75
C PHE A 315 -0.30 -27.04 -5.48
N VAL A 316 -1.12 -28.03 -5.13
CA VAL A 316 -0.91 -28.93 -4.00
C VAL A 316 -0.97 -30.39 -4.46
N SER A 317 -0.26 -31.29 -3.79
CA SER A 317 -0.28 -32.70 -4.19
C SER A 317 -1.65 -33.32 -3.91
N GLN A 318 -2.29 -33.89 -4.94
CA GLN A 318 -3.65 -34.42 -4.87
C GLN A 318 -3.80 -35.56 -3.85
N LYS A 319 -2.74 -36.34 -3.61
CA LYS A 319 -2.79 -37.48 -2.66
C LYS A 319 -3.08 -37.07 -1.22
N PHE A 320 -2.92 -35.78 -0.89
CA PHE A 320 -3.22 -35.21 0.43
C PHE A 320 -4.53 -34.40 0.43
N LEU A 321 -5.39 -34.62 -0.57
CA LEU A 321 -6.70 -33.99 -0.65
C LEU A 321 -7.80 -35.06 -0.55
N VAL A 322 -8.74 -34.82 0.35
CA VAL A 322 -9.97 -35.60 0.46
C VAL A 322 -11.15 -34.72 0.07
N ALA A 323 -12.08 -35.26 -0.72
CA ALA A 323 -13.28 -34.52 -1.12
C ALA A 323 -14.08 -34.09 0.12
N ALA A 324 -14.57 -32.85 0.11
CA ALA A 324 -15.32 -32.27 1.22
C ALA A 324 -16.61 -31.63 0.69
N PRO A 325 -17.58 -32.44 0.21
CA PRO A 325 -18.84 -31.94 -0.36
C PRO A 325 -19.76 -31.31 0.70
N ASP A 326 -19.41 -31.43 1.98
CA ASP A 326 -20.05 -30.78 3.12
C ASP A 326 -19.70 -29.29 3.25
N LEU A 327 -18.72 -28.80 2.47
CA LEU A 327 -18.33 -27.40 2.46
C LEU A 327 -19.03 -26.63 1.36
N ASP A 328 -19.56 -25.47 1.72
CA ASP A 328 -20.17 -24.51 0.78
C ASP A 328 -19.32 -23.24 0.58
N ASP A 329 -18.39 -22.95 1.50
CA ASP A 329 -17.53 -21.75 1.46
C ASP A 329 -16.17 -21.96 2.18
N ILE A 330 -15.20 -21.08 1.87
CA ILE A 330 -13.94 -20.93 2.59
C ILE A 330 -13.93 -19.55 3.27
N PRO A 331 -14.08 -19.49 4.61
CA PRO A 331 -14.14 -18.23 5.33
C PRO A 331 -12.91 -17.34 5.11
N VAL A 332 -13.18 -16.07 4.82
CA VAL A 332 -12.15 -15.03 4.71
C VAL A 332 -12.03 -14.31 6.04
N VAL A 333 -10.93 -14.54 6.75
CA VAL A 333 -10.68 -13.92 8.06
C VAL A 333 -10.40 -12.43 7.88
N ALA A 334 -11.31 -11.61 8.38
CA ALA A 334 -11.09 -10.18 8.55
C ALA A 334 -10.50 -9.90 9.95
N PRO A 335 -9.44 -9.08 10.07
CA PRO A 335 -8.89 -8.73 11.36
C PRO A 335 -9.85 -7.83 12.15
N ALA A 336 -9.82 -7.94 13.48
CA ALA A 336 -10.58 -7.08 14.37
C ALA A 336 -10.14 -5.62 14.25
N VAL A 337 -11.09 -4.69 14.32
CA VAL A 337 -10.83 -3.25 14.25
C VAL A 337 -10.18 -2.71 15.53
N SER A 338 -10.40 -3.38 16.66
CA SER A 338 -9.84 -3.02 17.96
C SER A 338 -9.40 -4.26 18.72
N SER A 339 -8.32 -4.14 19.50
CA SER A 339 -7.86 -5.21 20.39
C SER A 339 -8.93 -5.59 21.42
N PRO A 340 -8.95 -6.84 21.91
CA PRO A 340 -9.88 -7.27 22.94
C PRO A 340 -9.69 -6.46 24.23
N SER A 341 -10.80 -5.99 24.82
CA SER A 341 -10.82 -5.32 26.12
C SER A 341 -11.19 -6.26 27.28
N THR A 342 -11.67 -7.46 26.98
CA THR A 342 -12.00 -8.52 27.94
C THR A 342 -11.50 -9.88 27.43
N GLY A 343 -11.45 -10.88 28.30
CA GLY A 343 -10.95 -12.20 27.95
C GLY A 343 -9.44 -12.19 27.73
N VAL A 344 -8.98 -12.74 26.60
CA VAL A 344 -7.56 -12.81 26.25
C VAL A 344 -7.10 -11.46 25.71
N VAL A 345 -6.71 -10.57 26.62
CA VAL A 345 -6.32 -9.18 26.32
C VAL A 345 -4.82 -9.01 26.09
N ALA A 346 -4.43 -7.89 25.48
CA ALA A 346 -3.03 -7.47 25.39
C ALA A 346 -2.37 -7.41 26.78
N VAL A 347 -1.10 -7.80 26.85
CA VAL A 347 -0.30 -7.71 28.07
C VAL A 347 1.06 -7.05 27.83
N LEU A 348 1.47 -6.25 28.80
CA LEU A 348 2.80 -5.66 28.89
C LEU A 348 3.45 -6.10 30.20
N MET A 349 4.77 -6.22 30.20
CA MET A 349 5.52 -6.54 31.40
C MET A 349 5.39 -5.40 32.43
N PRO A 350 4.90 -5.66 33.66
CA PRO A 350 4.81 -4.65 34.69
C PRO A 350 6.17 -4.05 35.03
N ARG A 351 6.16 -2.77 35.36
CA ARG A 351 7.36 -1.96 35.51
C ARG A 351 7.37 -1.28 36.88
N LYS A 352 8.53 -1.26 37.52
CA LYS A 352 8.75 -0.46 38.73
C LYS A 352 8.61 1.04 38.42
N PRO A 353 8.00 1.85 39.30
CA PRO A 353 7.90 3.29 39.10
C PRO A 353 9.25 3.94 38.74
N GLY A 354 9.25 4.83 37.75
CA GLY A 354 10.45 5.56 37.30
C GLY A 354 11.46 4.77 36.47
N ARG A 355 11.29 3.45 36.26
CA ARG A 355 12.23 2.67 35.44
C ARG A 355 12.12 3.05 33.95
N VAL A 356 13.22 3.47 33.33
CA VAL A 356 13.29 3.68 31.88
C VAL A 356 13.95 2.47 31.21
N THR A 357 13.33 1.94 30.16
CA THR A 357 13.92 0.95 29.25
C THR A 357 14.41 1.69 28.02
N ARG A 358 15.72 1.65 27.78
CA ARG A 358 16.39 2.44 26.74
C ARG A 358 16.94 1.55 25.64
N ARG A 359 17.07 2.09 24.43
CA ARG A 359 17.81 1.47 23.32
C ARG A 359 19.29 1.25 23.63
N ALA A 360 19.87 2.10 24.49
CA ALA A 360 21.26 2.03 24.90
C ALA A 360 21.59 0.87 25.86
N ASP A 361 20.57 0.27 26.48
CA ASP A 361 20.71 -0.85 27.40
C ASP A 361 20.55 -2.19 26.66
N THR A 362 20.95 -3.30 27.28
CA THR A 362 20.67 -4.64 26.75
C THR A 362 19.17 -4.94 26.75
N ALA A 363 18.76 -5.82 25.84
CA ALA A 363 17.36 -6.14 25.66
C ALA A 363 16.78 -6.95 26.83
N GLY A 364 15.47 -6.83 27.05
CA GLY A 364 14.75 -7.56 28.10
C GLY A 364 13.24 -7.56 27.85
N ALA A 365 12.47 -7.95 28.87
CA ALA A 365 11.02 -8.17 28.78
C ALA A 365 10.17 -6.89 28.63
N HIS A 366 10.72 -5.71 28.93
CA HIS A 366 10.00 -4.44 28.88
C HIS A 366 10.06 -3.79 27.49
N SER A 367 8.96 -3.17 27.08
CA SER A 367 8.90 -2.22 25.96
C SER A 367 9.70 -0.95 26.26
N LEU A 368 10.11 -0.23 25.22
CA LEU A 368 10.76 1.07 25.38
C LEU A 368 9.81 2.09 26.02
N ASN A 369 10.34 3.03 26.81
CA ASN A 369 9.57 4.18 27.34
C ASN A 369 10.47 5.42 27.53
N GLU A 370 11.44 5.60 26.64
CA GLU A 370 12.29 6.80 26.58
C GLU A 370 11.44 8.04 26.28
N SER A 371 11.80 9.20 26.82
CA SER A 371 11.19 10.46 26.42
C SER A 371 11.55 10.79 24.96
N GLY A 372 10.64 11.47 24.25
CA GLY A 372 10.86 11.88 22.86
C GLY A 372 10.72 10.76 21.82
N GLN A 373 10.15 9.61 22.21
CA GLN A 373 9.80 8.55 21.26
C GLN A 373 8.89 9.08 20.15
N PRO A 374 9.23 8.87 18.87
CA PRO A 374 8.29 9.13 17.79
C PRO A 374 7.14 8.14 17.87
N ALA A 375 6.00 8.55 17.34
CA ALA A 375 4.81 7.73 17.24
C ALA A 375 4.18 7.90 15.86
N ARG A 376 3.37 6.90 15.47
CA ARG A 376 2.55 6.97 14.26
C ARG A 376 1.14 7.47 14.62
N GLN A 377 0.77 8.65 14.14
CA GLN A 377 -0.47 9.36 14.45
C GLN A 377 -1.11 10.03 13.22
N GLY A 378 -0.44 9.97 12.07
CA GLY A 378 -0.88 10.58 10.82
C GLY A 378 -2.26 10.13 10.37
N THR A 379 -2.87 10.95 9.52
CA THR A 379 -4.19 10.70 8.92
C THR A 379 -4.10 10.53 7.40
N SER A 380 -2.89 10.62 6.85
CA SER A 380 -2.58 10.44 5.45
C SER A 380 -1.39 9.49 5.26
N PRO A 381 -1.30 8.78 4.11
CA PRO A 381 -0.15 7.93 3.83
C PRO A 381 1.20 8.64 3.94
N ASP A 382 1.30 9.90 3.50
CA ASP A 382 2.52 10.73 3.62
C ASP A 382 2.97 10.90 5.07
N GLU A 383 2.05 11.32 5.94
CA GLU A 383 2.33 11.51 7.37
C GLU A 383 2.75 10.19 8.02
N LEU A 384 1.99 9.11 7.77
CA LEU A 384 2.27 7.78 8.32
C LEU A 384 3.64 7.26 7.87
N ARG A 385 3.99 7.39 6.58
CA ARG A 385 5.32 7.04 6.06
C ARG A 385 6.43 7.84 6.74
N GLY A 386 6.24 9.15 6.89
CA GLY A 386 7.19 10.04 7.55
C GLY A 386 7.42 9.67 9.02
N GLU A 387 6.36 9.32 9.73
CA GLU A 387 6.41 8.86 11.11
C GLU A 387 7.09 7.50 11.26
N LEU A 388 6.80 6.54 10.36
CA LEU A 388 7.52 5.26 10.32
C LEU A 388 9.01 5.46 10.04
N ALA A 389 9.37 6.38 9.15
CA ALA A 389 10.77 6.73 8.91
C ALA A 389 11.42 7.36 10.16
N ALA A 390 10.69 8.20 10.90
CA ALA A 390 11.14 8.75 12.17
C ALA A 390 11.34 7.66 13.24
N ILE A 391 10.44 6.67 13.31
CA ILE A 391 10.57 5.50 14.19
C ILE A 391 11.83 4.69 13.81
N ILE A 392 12.06 4.39 12.54
CA ILE A 392 13.25 3.65 12.09
C ILE A 392 14.52 4.42 12.47
N LYS A 393 14.55 5.73 12.20
CA LYS A 393 15.66 6.63 12.57
C LYS A 393 15.89 6.68 14.07
N TRP A 394 14.82 6.67 14.87
CA TRP A 394 14.90 6.62 16.32
C TRP A 394 15.48 5.28 16.77
N LEU A 395 14.92 4.16 16.33
CA LEU A 395 15.42 2.84 16.71
C LEU A 395 16.88 2.65 16.29
N ALA A 396 17.31 3.22 15.14
CA ALA A 396 18.67 3.19 14.59
C ALA A 396 19.36 1.85 14.86
N VAL A 397 18.79 0.79 14.28
CA VAL A 397 19.12 -0.60 14.57
C VAL A 397 20.59 -0.94 14.28
N ASP A 398 21.19 -0.22 13.35
CA ASP A 398 22.58 -0.28 12.91
C ASP A 398 23.54 0.56 13.76
N SER A 399 23.05 1.34 14.73
CA SER A 399 23.88 2.10 15.66
C SER A 399 24.46 1.21 16.76
N SER A 400 25.78 1.16 16.87
CA SER A 400 26.48 0.44 17.94
C SER A 400 26.16 0.98 19.35
N ALA A 401 25.68 2.22 19.46
CA ALA A 401 25.21 2.80 20.71
C ALA A 401 23.90 2.17 21.20
N HIS A 402 23.10 1.57 20.31
CA HIS A 402 21.80 0.97 20.63
C HIS A 402 21.95 -0.53 20.91
N LYS A 403 22.59 -0.84 22.05
CA LYS A 403 22.92 -2.22 22.49
C LYS A 403 21.72 -3.18 22.50
N ARG A 404 20.50 -2.66 22.64
CA ARG A 404 19.27 -3.44 22.64
C ARG A 404 19.09 -4.29 21.37
N TYR A 405 19.68 -3.87 20.25
CA TYR A 405 19.55 -4.56 18.97
C TYR A 405 20.84 -5.21 18.49
N GLN A 406 21.96 -4.98 19.17
CA GLN A 406 23.26 -5.43 18.69
C GLN A 406 23.43 -6.93 18.92
N PRO A 407 23.74 -7.72 17.87
CA PRO A 407 23.97 -9.14 18.04
C PRO A 407 25.21 -9.38 18.91
N HIS A 408 25.14 -10.34 19.82
CA HIS A 408 26.28 -10.75 20.64
C HIS A 408 26.13 -12.20 21.07
N SER A 409 27.26 -12.91 21.25
CA SER A 409 27.27 -14.28 21.78
C SER A 409 26.35 -15.26 21.03
N GLY A 410 26.19 -15.08 19.71
CA GLY A 410 25.28 -15.89 18.88
C GLY A 410 23.79 -15.55 19.02
N LEU A 411 23.44 -14.56 19.85
CA LEU A 411 22.08 -14.05 20.01
C LEU A 411 21.79 -12.92 19.01
N THR A 412 20.55 -12.88 18.54
CA THR A 412 20.02 -11.81 17.68
C THR A 412 18.70 -11.32 18.27
N PHE A 413 18.33 -10.08 17.97
CA PHE A 413 17.24 -9.37 18.66
C PHE A 413 16.15 -8.90 17.70
N CYS A 414 15.95 -9.65 16.62
CA CYS A 414 15.02 -9.34 15.54
C CYS A 414 13.57 -9.22 16.03
N ASN A 415 13.15 -10.10 16.94
CA ASN A 415 11.85 -10.08 17.61
C ASN A 415 11.65 -8.83 18.47
N ILE A 416 12.69 -8.40 19.19
CA ILE A 416 12.63 -7.22 20.06
C ILE A 416 12.56 -5.96 19.21
N TYR A 417 13.37 -5.86 18.17
CA TYR A 417 13.32 -4.76 17.22
C TYR A 417 11.95 -4.64 16.54
N CYS A 418 11.38 -5.75 16.06
CA CYS A 418 10.06 -5.72 15.43
C CYS A 418 8.96 -5.36 16.43
N HIS A 419 9.04 -5.83 17.68
CA HIS A 419 8.13 -5.40 18.73
C HIS A 419 8.26 -3.90 19.02
N ASP A 420 9.47 -3.37 19.17
CA ASP A 420 9.64 -1.94 19.46
C ASP A 420 9.21 -1.06 18.27
N TYR A 421 9.43 -1.51 17.04
CA TYR A 421 8.89 -0.88 15.83
C TYR A 421 7.36 -0.83 15.85
N CYS A 422 6.70 -1.96 16.12
CA CYS A 422 5.24 -2.02 16.22
C CYS A 422 4.71 -1.19 17.39
N HIS A 423 5.36 -1.27 18.56
CA HIS A 423 4.98 -0.55 19.77
C HIS A 423 5.00 0.96 19.57
N LEU A 424 6.06 1.51 18.96
CA LEU A 424 6.14 2.92 18.63
C LEU A 424 5.15 3.32 17.53
N ALA A 425 4.80 2.40 16.63
CA ALA A 425 3.79 2.62 15.60
C ALA A 425 2.34 2.43 16.09
N GLY A 426 2.12 2.19 17.39
CA GLY A 426 0.78 1.98 17.97
C GLY A 426 0.15 0.63 17.67
N VAL A 427 0.92 -0.35 17.19
CA VAL A 427 0.44 -1.69 16.83
C VAL A 427 0.90 -2.72 17.86
N TYR A 428 -0.03 -3.55 18.33
CA TYR A 428 0.29 -4.58 19.33
C TYR A 428 0.96 -5.80 18.68
N LEU A 429 2.25 -5.98 19.00
CA LEU A 429 2.99 -7.23 18.80
C LEU A 429 3.63 -7.59 20.15
N PRO A 430 3.37 -8.77 20.75
CA PRO A 430 3.71 -8.98 22.15
C PRO A 430 5.22 -9.10 22.40
N ARG A 431 5.77 -8.31 23.32
CA ARG A 431 7.08 -8.60 23.91
C ARG A 431 7.02 -9.78 24.88
N VAL A 432 5.95 -9.80 25.66
CA VAL A 432 5.60 -10.87 26.59
C VAL A 432 4.19 -11.33 26.28
N TRP A 433 3.89 -12.58 26.57
CA TRP A 433 2.55 -13.12 26.38
C TRP A 433 2.13 -14.02 27.54
N TRP A 434 0.82 -14.20 27.69
CA TRP A 434 0.20 -15.07 28.67
C TRP A 434 0.61 -16.54 28.48
N THR A 435 0.90 -17.25 29.57
CA THR A 435 1.05 -18.70 29.54
C THR A 435 -0.28 -19.38 29.17
N SER A 436 -0.22 -20.62 28.68
CA SER A 436 -1.44 -21.35 28.28
C SER A 436 -2.47 -21.45 29.42
N LYS A 437 -2.01 -21.64 30.66
CA LYS A 437 -2.86 -21.65 31.85
C LYS A 437 -3.54 -20.29 32.07
N ALA A 438 -2.80 -19.19 31.91
CA ALA A 438 -3.33 -17.84 32.01
C ALA A 438 -4.35 -17.53 30.90
N VAL A 439 -4.07 -17.93 29.65
CA VAL A 439 -5.00 -17.79 28.52
C VAL A 439 -6.33 -18.50 28.80
N ILE A 440 -6.30 -19.74 29.30
CA ILE A 440 -7.53 -20.48 29.66
C ILE A 440 -8.31 -19.77 30.78
N ALA A 441 -7.61 -19.24 31.79
CA ALA A 441 -8.26 -18.52 32.88
C ALA A 441 -8.92 -17.22 32.38
N LEU A 442 -8.20 -16.44 31.56
CA LEU A 442 -8.72 -15.23 30.93
C LEU A 442 -9.93 -15.51 30.03
N ALA A 443 -9.87 -16.56 29.22
CA ALA A 443 -10.99 -16.96 28.35
C ALA A 443 -12.26 -17.33 29.13
N LYS A 444 -12.13 -17.75 30.39
CA LYS A 444 -13.26 -18.01 31.31
C LYS A 444 -13.75 -16.76 32.05
N GLY A 445 -13.16 -15.60 31.78
CA GLY A 445 -13.48 -14.34 32.47
C GLY A 445 -12.77 -14.18 33.82
N ASN A 446 -11.83 -15.04 34.18
CA ASN A 446 -11.06 -14.86 35.42
C ASN A 446 -10.04 -13.74 35.26
N GLN A 447 -9.81 -12.99 36.35
CA GLN A 447 -8.72 -12.04 36.42
C GLN A 447 -7.38 -12.77 36.57
N VAL A 448 -6.38 -12.34 35.81
CA VAL A 448 -5.02 -12.89 35.87
C VAL A 448 -4.01 -11.75 35.98
N GLU A 449 -3.16 -11.80 37.00
CA GLU A 449 -2.08 -10.83 37.17
C GLU A 449 -0.89 -11.15 36.24
N PRO A 450 -0.24 -10.16 35.62
CA PRO A 450 0.95 -10.37 34.77
C PRO A 450 2.24 -10.54 35.59
N LEU A 451 2.67 -11.78 35.79
CA LEU A 451 3.82 -12.18 36.60
C LEU A 451 4.83 -12.95 35.73
N ILE A 452 6.03 -12.38 35.55
CA ILE A 452 7.07 -12.99 34.70
C ILE A 452 7.52 -14.35 35.24
N GLY A 453 7.49 -15.36 34.39
CA GLY A 453 7.85 -16.74 34.73
C GLY A 453 6.69 -17.58 35.32
N ASP A 454 5.55 -16.97 35.63
CA ASP A 454 4.34 -17.67 36.09
C ASP A 454 3.18 -17.52 35.10
N THR A 455 2.66 -16.30 34.94
CA THR A 455 1.50 -16.04 34.08
C THR A 455 1.88 -15.40 32.75
N ILE A 456 3.08 -14.80 32.63
CA ILE A 456 3.62 -14.28 31.37
C ILE A 456 5.06 -14.74 31.12
N PHE A 457 5.45 -14.81 29.84
CA PHE A 457 6.80 -15.17 29.40
C PHE A 457 7.26 -14.30 28.22
N GLU A 458 8.58 -14.21 28.00
CA GLU A 458 9.15 -13.46 26.88
C GLU A 458 8.96 -14.18 25.53
N MET A 459 8.48 -13.45 24.53
CA MET A 459 8.23 -13.99 23.20
C MET A 459 9.53 -14.04 22.37
N ARG A 460 9.85 -15.21 21.79
CA ARG A 460 10.88 -15.37 20.75
C ARG A 460 10.23 -15.26 19.37
N ALA A 461 11.05 -15.18 18.30
CA ALA A 461 10.52 -15.12 16.92
C ALA A 461 9.62 -16.32 16.56
N ASN A 462 9.95 -17.53 17.04
CA ASN A 462 9.09 -18.72 16.84
C ASN A 462 7.74 -18.58 17.56
N ASP A 463 7.73 -17.97 18.75
CA ASP A 463 6.52 -17.79 19.55
C ASP A 463 5.65 -16.69 18.93
N LEU A 464 6.26 -15.62 18.40
CA LEU A 464 5.55 -14.58 17.63
C LEU A 464 4.87 -15.13 16.38
N PHE A 465 5.50 -16.06 15.65
CA PHE A 465 4.85 -16.73 14.52
C PHE A 465 3.56 -17.44 14.95
N ARG A 466 3.63 -18.21 16.05
CA ARG A 466 2.47 -18.94 16.58
C ARG A 466 1.41 -17.97 17.11
N TRP A 467 1.82 -16.91 17.81
CA TRP A 467 0.90 -15.91 18.32
C TRP A 467 0.17 -15.17 17.19
N LEU A 468 0.85 -14.78 16.11
CA LEU A 468 0.20 -14.16 14.97
C LEU A 468 -0.82 -15.11 14.32
N ARG A 469 -0.48 -16.40 14.21
CA ARG A 469 -1.39 -17.43 13.69
C ARG A 469 -2.63 -17.61 14.56
N ASP A 470 -2.45 -17.67 15.88
CA ASP A 470 -3.50 -18.11 16.81
C ASP A 470 -4.33 -16.95 17.36
N PHE A 471 -3.75 -15.75 17.50
CA PHE A 471 -4.39 -14.57 18.08
C PHE A 471 -4.32 -13.33 17.19
N GLY A 472 -3.49 -13.32 16.13
CA GLY A 472 -3.19 -12.11 15.37
C GLY A 472 -4.45 -11.40 14.83
N ALA A 473 -5.44 -12.16 14.36
CA ALA A 473 -6.71 -11.63 13.86
C ALA A 473 -7.45 -10.78 14.90
N ASP A 474 -7.45 -11.19 16.17
CA ASP A 474 -8.11 -10.45 17.26
C ASP A 474 -7.37 -9.13 17.58
N PHE A 475 -6.09 -9.04 17.21
CA PHE A 475 -5.22 -7.88 17.43
C PHE A 475 -4.93 -7.11 16.13
N GLY A 476 -5.81 -7.20 15.13
CA GLY A 476 -5.71 -6.39 13.90
C GLY A 476 -4.76 -6.94 12.83
N TRP A 477 -4.08 -8.06 13.09
CA TRP A 477 -3.16 -8.68 12.13
C TRP A 477 -3.88 -9.66 11.20
N ARG A 478 -3.41 -9.72 9.96
CA ARG A 478 -3.78 -10.78 9.02
C ARG A 478 -2.62 -11.15 8.11
N GLN A 479 -2.69 -12.30 7.46
CA GLN A 479 -1.74 -12.65 6.42
C GLN A 479 -2.03 -11.95 5.08
N THR A 480 -1.00 -11.85 4.24
CA THR A 480 -1.12 -11.47 2.84
C THR A 480 -0.41 -12.48 1.93
N GLY A 481 -0.97 -12.72 0.74
CA GLY A 481 -0.52 -13.80 -0.16
C GLY A 481 0.72 -13.49 -0.99
N THR A 482 1.12 -12.21 -1.11
CA THR A 482 2.28 -11.82 -1.94
C THR A 482 3.12 -10.73 -1.28
N LEU A 483 4.42 -10.73 -1.63
CA LEU A 483 5.35 -9.67 -1.23
C LEU A 483 4.96 -8.30 -1.79
N SER A 484 4.35 -8.26 -2.99
CA SER A 484 3.87 -7.02 -3.60
C SER A 484 2.76 -6.39 -2.75
N LYS A 485 1.80 -7.19 -2.28
CA LYS A 485 0.76 -6.71 -1.36
C LYS A 485 1.35 -6.29 0.00
N LEU A 486 2.33 -7.03 0.51
CA LEU A 486 3.04 -6.69 1.76
C LEU A 486 3.77 -5.34 1.66
N GLN A 487 4.57 -5.14 0.61
CA GLN A 487 5.30 -3.91 0.37
C GLN A 487 4.35 -2.74 0.12
N GLN A 488 3.26 -2.96 -0.62
CA GLN A 488 2.26 -1.92 -0.85
C GLN A 488 1.60 -1.48 0.45
N ALA A 489 1.26 -2.39 1.36
CA ALA A 489 0.71 -2.04 2.67
C ALA A 489 1.70 -1.20 3.49
N ALA A 490 2.99 -1.55 3.49
CA ALA A 490 4.03 -0.73 4.12
C ALA A 490 4.15 0.64 3.45
N ASN A 491 4.10 0.72 2.11
CA ASN A 491 4.12 1.97 1.38
C ASN A 491 2.89 2.85 1.65
N GLN A 492 1.78 2.30 2.15
CA GLN A 492 0.62 3.07 2.62
C GLN A 492 0.74 3.57 4.06
N GLY A 493 1.87 3.31 4.72
CA GLY A 493 2.10 3.65 6.11
C GLY A 493 1.60 2.59 7.10
N GLY A 494 1.21 1.40 6.62
CA GLY A 494 0.85 0.26 7.45
C GLY A 494 2.08 -0.51 7.93
N ILE A 495 1.86 -1.52 8.78
CA ILE A 495 2.93 -2.37 9.31
C ILE A 495 2.97 -3.69 8.55
N GLY A 496 4.12 -4.03 7.98
CA GLY A 496 4.37 -5.33 7.36
C GLY A 496 5.43 -6.12 8.13
N LEU A 497 5.23 -7.42 8.31
CA LEU A 497 6.21 -8.33 8.91
C LEU A 497 6.41 -9.57 8.03
N ILE A 498 7.64 -10.05 7.94
CA ILE A 498 7.93 -11.42 7.48
C ILE A 498 8.42 -12.21 8.68
N VAL A 499 7.78 -13.33 8.96
CA VAL A 499 8.10 -14.17 10.12
C VAL A 499 8.33 -15.59 9.64
N ALA A 500 9.45 -16.19 10.05
CA ALA A 500 9.77 -17.58 9.73
C ALA A 500 10.17 -18.35 10.99
N ARG A 501 9.53 -19.51 11.18
CA ARG A 501 9.67 -20.38 12.35
C ARG A 501 10.72 -21.45 12.08
N ARG A 502 11.64 -21.68 13.03
CA ARG A 502 12.61 -22.78 12.93
C ARG A 502 11.94 -24.15 13.00
N LYS A 503 12.52 -25.09 12.25
CA LYS A 503 12.17 -26.52 12.33
C LYS A 503 12.74 -27.19 13.58
N GLU A 504 14.02 -26.92 13.88
CA GLU A 504 14.73 -27.46 15.04
C GLU A 504 14.29 -26.72 16.31
N GLU A 505 13.86 -27.49 17.32
CA GLU A 505 13.48 -26.96 18.63
C GLU A 505 14.70 -26.33 19.32
N GLY A 506 14.48 -25.26 20.08
CA GLY A 506 15.58 -24.52 20.72
C GLY A 506 16.36 -23.56 19.81
N ARG A 507 16.23 -23.64 18.47
CA ARG A 507 16.80 -22.65 17.55
C ARG A 507 15.88 -21.45 17.35
N SER A 508 16.46 -20.27 17.22
CA SER A 508 15.71 -19.03 16.98
C SER A 508 15.20 -18.91 15.54
N GLY A 509 13.90 -18.64 15.41
CA GLY A 509 13.27 -18.13 14.18
C GLY A 509 13.83 -16.77 13.76
N HIS A 510 13.28 -16.21 12.69
CA HIS A 510 13.66 -14.87 12.23
C HIS A 510 12.43 -14.07 11.87
N ILE A 511 12.47 -12.77 12.15
CA ILE A 511 11.40 -11.81 11.89
C ILE A 511 12.00 -10.49 11.44
N VAL A 512 11.39 -9.85 10.45
CA VAL A 512 11.82 -8.54 9.96
C VAL A 512 10.61 -7.63 9.76
N ALA A 513 10.82 -6.34 9.93
CA ALA A 513 9.87 -5.32 9.51
C ALA A 513 10.03 -5.05 8.02
N VAL A 514 8.93 -5.06 7.27
CA VAL A 514 8.85 -4.49 5.92
C VAL A 514 8.46 -3.03 6.07
N VAL A 515 9.29 -2.14 5.51
CA VAL A 515 9.22 -0.70 5.74
C VAL A 515 8.87 0.04 4.45
N PRO A 516 8.31 1.26 4.53
CA PRO A 516 7.99 2.04 3.34
C PRO A 516 9.22 2.29 2.47
N GLU A 517 9.04 2.19 1.15
CA GLU A 517 10.05 2.61 0.18
C GLU A 517 10.31 4.12 0.30
N THR A 518 11.56 4.51 0.07
CA THR A 518 12.00 5.91 0.08
C THR A 518 12.59 6.28 -1.28
N PRO A 519 12.84 7.56 -1.58
CA PRO A 519 13.52 7.95 -2.81
C PRO A 519 14.86 7.23 -3.02
N THR A 520 15.57 6.87 -1.95
CA THR A 520 16.87 6.20 -2.00
C THR A 520 16.81 4.68 -1.89
N PHE A 521 15.80 4.13 -1.19
CA PHE A 521 15.71 2.70 -0.90
C PHE A 521 14.42 2.11 -1.45
N SER A 522 14.50 1.00 -2.18
CA SER A 522 13.35 0.33 -2.80
C SER A 522 13.37 -1.17 -2.61
N ALA A 523 12.19 -1.76 -2.72
CA ALA A 523 12.02 -3.19 -2.91
C ALA A 523 12.51 -3.59 -4.31
N ARG A 524 13.10 -4.77 -4.41
CA ARG A 524 13.54 -5.33 -5.69
C ARG A 524 12.39 -6.07 -6.36
N ARG A 525 12.19 -5.80 -7.64
CA ARG A 525 11.11 -6.36 -8.47
C ARG A 525 11.65 -7.19 -9.64
N ASP A 526 10.86 -8.12 -10.13
CA ASP A 526 11.15 -8.88 -11.35
C ASP A 526 10.72 -8.12 -12.63
N SER A 527 10.76 -8.79 -13.79
CA SER A 527 10.34 -8.19 -15.06
C SER A 527 8.84 -7.93 -15.17
N ALA A 528 8.01 -8.66 -14.43
CA ALA A 528 6.58 -8.43 -14.34
C ALA A 528 6.22 -7.31 -13.34
N GLY A 529 7.20 -6.83 -12.56
CA GLY A 529 7.01 -5.79 -11.55
C GLY A 529 6.63 -6.33 -10.18
N GLU A 530 6.61 -7.66 -10.02
CA GLU A 530 6.31 -8.29 -8.75
C GLU A 530 7.51 -8.18 -7.80
N VAL A 531 7.23 -7.89 -6.53
CA VAL A 531 8.27 -7.77 -5.51
C VAL A 531 8.85 -9.16 -5.24
N ILE A 532 10.17 -9.30 -5.43
CA ILE A 532 10.93 -10.52 -5.14
C ILE A 532 11.81 -10.37 -3.90
N ALA A 533 12.06 -9.15 -3.45
CA ALA A 533 12.72 -8.85 -2.19
C ALA A 533 12.20 -7.52 -1.64
N PRO A 534 11.34 -7.53 -0.60
CA PRO A 534 10.78 -6.30 -0.04
C PRO A 534 11.85 -5.50 0.68
N LEU A 535 11.63 -4.20 0.81
CA LEU A 535 12.46 -3.33 1.61
C LEU A 535 12.22 -3.60 3.09
N GLN A 536 13.28 -3.96 3.81
CA GLN A 536 13.23 -4.41 5.19
C GLN A 536 14.05 -3.48 6.09
N SER A 537 13.76 -3.57 7.38
CA SER A 537 14.63 -3.14 8.47
C SER A 537 14.81 -4.30 9.45
N GLN A 538 16.03 -4.58 9.90
CA GLN A 538 16.28 -5.74 10.77
C GLN A 538 17.35 -5.55 11.84
N ALA A 539 17.14 -6.26 12.96
CA ALA A 539 18.12 -6.55 14.00
C ALA A 539 18.53 -8.04 13.96
N GLY A 540 19.32 -8.43 12.96
CA GLY A 540 19.70 -9.82 12.71
C GLY A 540 21.16 -10.11 13.05
N ALA A 541 21.77 -11.05 12.31
CA ALA A 541 23.22 -11.24 12.34
C ALA A 541 23.97 -10.02 11.78
N SER A 542 23.32 -9.27 10.89
CA SER A 542 23.76 -7.97 10.40
C SER A 542 22.56 -7.02 10.44
N ASN A 543 22.74 -5.90 11.13
CA ASN A 543 21.70 -4.90 11.31
C ASN A 543 21.73 -3.89 10.17
N PHE A 544 20.56 -3.45 9.73
CA PHE A 544 20.42 -2.35 8.78
C PHE A 544 19.08 -1.66 8.96
N SER A 545 19.08 -0.33 8.87
CA SER A 545 17.85 0.46 8.90
C SER A 545 17.03 0.29 7.61
N TYR A 546 17.67 0.15 6.46
CA TYR A 546 17.03 -0.07 5.16
C TYR A 546 17.85 -1.04 4.31
N GLY A 547 17.22 -2.12 3.83
CA GLY A 547 17.86 -3.07 2.93
C GLY A 547 16.92 -4.20 2.52
N THR A 548 17.21 -4.90 1.42
CA THR A 548 16.34 -5.99 0.94
C THR A 548 16.73 -7.37 1.49
N GLY A 549 17.86 -7.46 2.19
CA GLY A 549 18.45 -8.72 2.64
C GLY A 549 18.71 -9.70 1.49
N LYS A 550 18.88 -10.98 1.84
CA LYS A 550 18.89 -12.08 0.86
C LYS A 550 17.45 -12.36 0.42
N ALA A 551 17.19 -12.39 -0.88
CA ALA A 551 15.88 -12.75 -1.41
C ALA A 551 15.45 -14.15 -0.92
N ASN A 552 14.16 -14.31 -0.62
CA ASN A 552 13.55 -15.57 -0.18
C ASN A 552 14.19 -16.22 1.05
N TRP A 553 14.84 -15.44 1.94
CA TRP A 553 15.51 -16.00 3.12
C TRP A 553 14.57 -16.83 4.01
N TRP A 554 13.28 -16.47 4.08
CA TRP A 554 12.24 -17.14 4.87
C TRP A 554 11.85 -18.53 4.34
N ASN A 555 12.24 -18.85 3.11
CA ASN A 555 11.99 -20.14 2.47
C ASN A 555 13.21 -21.09 2.55
N GLY A 556 14.21 -20.74 3.36
CA GLY A 556 15.35 -21.62 3.62
C GLY A 556 14.94 -22.92 4.32
N GLU A 557 15.65 -24.01 4.05
CA GLU A 557 15.36 -25.37 4.56
C GLU A 557 15.35 -25.49 6.08
N GLN A 558 16.02 -24.56 6.76
CA GLN A 558 16.04 -24.48 8.22
C GLN A 558 14.77 -23.86 8.83
N PHE A 559 13.84 -23.37 8.01
CA PHE A 559 12.50 -22.94 8.45
C PHE A 559 11.47 -24.04 8.17
N ALA A 560 10.59 -24.26 9.15
CA ALA A 560 9.45 -25.16 8.99
C ALA A 560 8.33 -24.47 8.20
N GLU A 561 8.09 -23.19 8.51
CA GLU A 561 7.01 -22.39 7.97
C GLU A 561 7.44 -20.91 7.94
N SER A 562 6.81 -20.14 7.06
CA SER A 562 6.92 -18.68 7.02
C SER A 562 5.61 -18.06 6.54
N ALA A 563 5.40 -16.80 6.91
CA ALA A 563 4.20 -16.06 6.57
C ALA A 563 4.48 -14.56 6.51
N PHE A 564 3.62 -13.85 5.75
CA PHE A 564 3.66 -12.41 5.56
C PHE A 564 2.46 -11.79 6.26
N TRP A 565 2.72 -10.90 7.21
CA TRP A 565 1.69 -10.32 8.07
C TRP A 565 1.57 -8.83 7.80
N VAL A 566 0.33 -8.33 7.82
CA VAL A 566 0.02 -6.91 7.67
C VAL A 566 -0.92 -6.44 8.77
N HIS A 567 -0.74 -5.19 9.18
CA HIS A 567 -1.62 -4.46 10.09
C HIS A 567 -1.81 -3.03 9.58
N GLY A 568 -3.02 -2.49 9.81
CA GLY A 568 -3.39 -1.09 9.57
C GLY A 568 -2.40 -0.12 10.18
#